data_AF-Q9BN58-F1
#
_entry.id   AF-Q9BN58-F1
#
_cell.length_a   1.000
_cell.length_b   1.000
_cell.length_c   1.000
_cell.angle_alpha   90.00
_cell.angle_beta   90.00
_cell.angle_gamma   90.00
#
_symmetry.space_group_name_H-M   'P 1'
#
loop_
_entity.id
_entity.type
_entity.pdbx_description
1 polymer ?
#
loop_
_entity_poly.entity_id
_entity_poly.type
_entity_poly.pdbx_seq_one_letter_code
_entity_poly.pdbx_strand_id
1 'polypeptide(L)'
;IFHVNVRSPSDLSPFKVIVGVEKLIKKLVIVPGEDRLSIQANDNATLLFRSLLRSTLCSRRVAEEYRLSTEAFEWLIGEIETRFQQAQVQP
;
A
#
# COMPACT_ATOMS: atom_id res chain seq x y z
N ILE A 1 5.14 -18.39 4.50
CA ILE A 1 6.10 -17.32 4.88
C ILE A 1 5.71 -16.74 6.24
N PHE A 2 4.47 -16.29 6.45
CA PHE A 2 3.98 -15.94 7.79
C PHE A 2 2.85 -16.90 8.22
N HIS A 3 2.99 -17.53 9.38
CA HIS A 3 1.94 -18.38 9.96
C HIS A 3 0.99 -17.50 10.78
N VAL A 4 0.07 -16.81 10.10
CA VAL A 4 -0.89 -15.90 10.73
C VAL A 4 -1.87 -16.71 11.59
N ASN A 5 -1.82 -16.50 12.90
CA ASN A 5 -2.78 -17.10 13.81
C ASN A 5 -4.04 -16.25 13.88
N VAL A 6 -5.08 -16.72 13.20
CA VAL A 6 -6.39 -16.04 13.10
C VAL A 6 -7.15 -15.99 14.43
N ARG A 7 -6.64 -16.58 15.52
CA ARG A 7 -7.29 -16.57 16.84
C ARG A 7 -6.58 -15.66 17.84
N SER A 8 -5.32 -15.30 17.62
CA SER A 8 -4.59 -14.36 18.47
C SER A 8 -4.82 -12.90 18.04
N PRO A 9 -4.74 -11.94 18.98
CA PRO A 9 -4.67 -10.52 18.63
C PRO A 9 -3.48 -10.25 17.69
N SER A 10 -3.66 -9.34 16.75
CA SER A 10 -2.55 -8.83 15.93
C SER A 10 -1.68 -7.88 16.75
N ASP A 11 -0.35 -7.96 16.56
CA ASP A 11 0.64 -7.04 17.13
C ASP A 11 0.75 -5.71 16.35
N LEU A 12 0.00 -5.59 15.25
CA LEU A 12 0.08 -4.47 14.33
C LEU A 12 -0.63 -3.23 14.86
N SER A 13 0.15 -2.16 15.05
CA SER A 13 -0.41 -0.84 15.40
C SER A 13 -1.20 -0.22 14.23
N PRO A 14 -2.42 0.29 14.47
CA PRO A 14 -3.18 1.04 13.46
C PRO A 14 -2.40 2.22 12.85
N PHE A 15 -1.54 2.86 13.65
CA PHE A 15 -0.70 3.96 13.19
C PHE A 15 0.33 3.51 12.15
N LYS A 16 0.94 2.33 12.35
CA LYS A 16 1.85 1.74 11.37
C LYS A 16 1.15 1.50 10.03
N VAL A 17 -0.11 1.05 10.05
CA VAL A 17 -0.88 0.83 8.83
C VAL A 17 -1.10 2.13 8.06
N ILE A 18 -1.55 3.18 8.75
CA ILE A 18 -1.81 4.49 8.13
C ILE A 18 -0.54 5.04 7.49
N VAL A 19 0.56 5.10 8.25
CA VAL A 19 1.84 5.63 7.78
C VAL A 19 2.42 4.76 6.65
N GLY A 20 2.30 3.43 6.74
CA GLY A 20 2.77 2.49 5.72
C GLY A 20 2.05 2.69 4.39
N VAL A 21 0.71 2.78 4.41
CA VAL A 21 -0.10 3.03 3.22
C VAL A 21 0.17 4.41 2.63
N GLU A 22 0.33 5.45 3.45
CA GLU A 22 0.68 6.79 2.96
C GLU A 22 2.05 6.82 2.28
N LYS A 23 3.05 6.15 2.87
CA LYS A 23 4.38 6.02 2.27
C LYS A 23 4.34 5.25 0.95
N LEU A 24 3.59 4.14 0.88
CA LEU A 24 3.41 3.38 -0.35
C LEU A 24 2.81 4.25 -1.45
N ILE A 25 1.76 5.02 -1.14
CA ILE A 25 1.08 5.88 -2.11
C ILE A 25 2.01 6.93 -2.71
N LYS A 26 2.92 7.51 -1.91
CA LYS A 26 3.91 8.48 -2.40
C LYS A 26 4.91 7.89 -3.41
N LYS A 27 5.08 6.56 -3.42
CA LYS A 27 5.98 5.86 -4.34
C LYS A 27 5.31 5.43 -5.64
N LEU A 28 4.00 5.59 -5.77
CA LEU A 28 3.25 5.24 -6.98
C LEU A 28 3.44 6.34 -8.04
N VAL A 29 4.54 6.24 -8.78
CA VAL A 29 4.89 7.19 -9.84
C VAL A 29 4.72 6.50 -11.20
N ILE A 30 3.81 7.04 -12.00
CA ILE A 30 3.56 6.70 -13.41
C ILE A 30 4.04 7.83 -14.31
N VAL A 31 3.76 9.08 -13.94
CA VAL A 31 4.24 10.26 -14.66
C VAL A 31 5.37 10.88 -13.85
N PRO A 32 6.64 10.75 -14.27
CA PRO A 32 7.76 11.37 -13.58
C PRO A 32 7.78 12.88 -13.83
N GLY A 33 8.01 13.67 -12.78
CA GLY A 33 8.18 15.13 -12.88
C GLY A 33 7.75 15.86 -11.60
N GLU A 34 8.36 17.02 -11.36
CA GLU A 34 8.09 17.86 -10.18
C GLU A 34 7.25 19.10 -10.51
N ASP A 35 7.00 19.36 -11.79
CA ASP A 35 6.15 20.47 -12.21
C ASP A 35 4.67 20.17 -11.93
N ARG A 36 3.86 21.23 -11.85
CA ARG A 36 2.45 21.13 -11.49
C ARG A 36 1.66 20.22 -12.43
N LEU A 37 1.99 20.18 -13.72
CA LEU A 37 1.28 19.37 -14.69
C LEU A 37 1.59 17.87 -14.47
N SER A 38 2.87 17.53 -14.27
CA SER A 38 3.30 16.16 -13.98
C SER A 38 2.68 15.61 -12.69
N ILE A 39 2.65 16.41 -11.62
CA ILE A 39 2.03 16.02 -10.35
C ILE A 39 0.53 15.72 -10.54
N GLN A 40 -0.19 16.62 -11.21
CA GLN A 40 -1.63 16.46 -11.46
C GLN A 40 -1.90 15.25 -12.38
N ALA A 41 -1.05 15.03 -13.38
CA ALA A 41 -1.15 13.88 -14.27
C ALA A 41 -0.93 12.56 -13.52
N ASN A 42 0.07 12.49 -12.65
CA ASN A 42 0.33 11.31 -11.82
C ASN A 42 -0.82 11.06 -10.82
N ASP A 43 -1.35 12.11 -10.21
CA ASP A 43 -2.50 12.03 -9.31
C ASP A 43 -3.71 11.42 -10.02
N ASN A 44 -4.02 11.89 -11.22
CA ASN A 44 -5.13 11.37 -12.01
C ASN A 44 -4.88 9.91 -12.44
N ALA A 45 -3.68 9.59 -12.91
CA ALA A 45 -3.31 8.24 -13.35
C ALA A 45 -3.39 7.21 -12.21
N THR A 46 -3.09 7.61 -10.98
CA THR A 46 -3.04 6.70 -9.82
C THR A 46 -4.30 6.74 -8.95
N LEU A 47 -5.28 7.60 -9.24
CA LEU A 47 -6.45 7.85 -8.39
C LEU A 47 -7.19 6.58 -7.97
N LEU A 48 -7.56 5.74 -8.94
CA LEU A 48 -8.32 4.52 -8.66
C LEU A 48 -7.53 3.52 -7.81
N PHE A 49 -6.24 3.34 -8.13
CA PHE A 49 -5.39 2.42 -7.39
C PHE A 49 -5.14 2.89 -5.96
N ARG A 50 -4.96 4.21 -5.75
CA ARG A 50 -4.84 4.79 -4.40
C ARG A 50 -6.12 4.60 -3.59
N SER A 51 -7.28 4.73 -4.21
CA SER A 51 -8.58 4.47 -3.56
C SER A 51 -8.71 3.00 -3.17
N LEU A 52 -8.34 2.08 -4.08
CA LEU A 52 -8.31 0.64 -3.81
C LEU A 52 -7.42 0.31 -2.61
N LEU A 53 -6.16 0.77 -2.62
CA LEU A 53 -5.21 0.54 -1.54
C LEU A 53 -5.75 1.01 -0.19
N ARG A 54 -6.33 2.22 -0.12
CA ARG A 54 -6.92 2.74 1.13
C ARG A 54 -8.14 1.94 1.59
N SER A 55 -8.97 1.47 0.67
CA SER A 55 -10.17 0.69 1.00
C SER A 55 -9.84 -0.74 1.45
N THR A 56 -8.79 -1.32 0.88
CA THR A 56 -8.35 -2.70 1.17
C THR A 56 -7.47 -2.74 2.41
N LEU A 57 -6.50 -1.84 2.53
CA LEU A 57 -5.51 -1.81 3.61
C LEU A 57 -5.91 -0.86 4.76
N CYS A 58 -7.19 -0.61 4.98
CA CYS A 58 -7.61 0.20 6.12
C CYS A 58 -7.29 -0.54 7.44
N SER A 59 -6.87 0.22 8.47
CA SER A 59 -6.34 -0.34 9.73
C SER A 59 -7.24 -1.41 10.36
N ARG A 60 -8.56 -1.19 10.33
CA ARG A 60 -9.53 -2.15 10.84
C ARG A 60 -9.50 -3.48 10.08
N ARG A 61 -9.54 -3.47 8.75
CA ARG A 61 -9.53 -4.71 7.95
C ARG A 61 -8.22 -5.46 8.11
N VAL A 62 -7.10 -4.73 8.12
CA VAL A 62 -5.78 -5.33 8.31
C VAL A 62 -5.64 -6.01 9.66
N ALA A 63 -6.17 -5.41 10.73
CA ALA A 63 -6.08 -5.97 12.08
C ALA A 63 -7.14 -7.04 12.40
N GLU A 64 -8.39 -6.87 11.94
CA GLU A 64 -9.53 -7.71 12.34
C GLU A 64 -9.87 -8.81 11.32
N GLU A 65 -9.86 -8.47 10.02
CA GLU A 65 -10.26 -9.36 8.93
C GLU A 65 -9.08 -10.19 8.43
N TYR A 66 -7.98 -9.54 8.07
CA TYR A 66 -6.77 -10.21 7.57
C TYR A 66 -5.83 -10.65 8.70
N ARG A 67 -5.94 -9.99 9.86
CA ARG A 67 -5.13 -10.24 11.06
C ARG A 67 -3.64 -10.31 10.80
N LEU A 68 -3.13 -9.41 9.96
CA LEU A 68 -1.71 -9.39 9.61
C LEU A 68 -0.86 -9.09 10.84
N SER A 69 0.29 -9.76 10.97
CA SER A 69 1.33 -9.32 11.89
C SER A 69 2.03 -8.08 11.34
N THR A 70 2.80 -7.40 12.21
CA THR A 70 3.66 -6.29 11.77
C THR A 70 4.56 -6.68 10.61
N GLU A 71 5.22 -7.84 10.71
CA GLU A 71 6.13 -8.35 9.68
C GLU A 71 5.40 -8.67 8.36
N ALA A 72 4.22 -9.31 8.45
CA ALA A 72 3.42 -9.62 7.27
C ALA A 72 2.92 -8.36 6.56
N PHE A 73 2.57 -7.31 7.31
CA PHE A 73 2.18 -6.02 6.74
C PHE A 73 3.35 -5.32 6.04
N GLU A 74 4.54 -5.28 6.68
CA GLU A 74 5.73 -4.65 6.10
C GLU A 74 6.16 -5.38 4.81
N TRP A 75 6.13 -6.71 4.81
CA TRP A 75 6.37 -7.51 3.60
C TRP A 75 5.34 -7.23 2.50
N LEU A 76 4.05 -7.18 2.85
CA LEU A 76 2.97 -6.93 1.88
C LEU A 76 3.12 -5.58 1.18
N ILE A 77 3.46 -4.53 1.94
CA ILE A 77 3.68 -3.19 1.36
C ILE A 77 4.83 -3.21 0.34
N GLY A 78 5.94 -3.90 0.66
CA GLY A 78 7.08 -4.03 -0.24
C GLY A 78 6.77 -4.86 -1.49
N GLU A 79 5.99 -5.92 -1.35
CA GLU A 79 5.54 -6.73 -2.50
C GLU A 79 4.61 -5.92 -3.42
N ILE A 80 3.68 -5.13 -2.87
CA ILE A 80 2.81 -4.26 -3.67
C ILE A 80 3.64 -3.24 -4.47
N GLU A 81 4.63 -2.59 -3.84
CA GLU A 81 5.53 -1.65 -4.51
C GLU A 81 6.29 -2.32 -5.66
N THR A 82 6.86 -3.50 -5.41
CA THR A 82 7.61 -4.27 -6.41
C THR A 82 6.72 -4.68 -7.59
N ARG A 83 5.53 -5.20 -7.31
CA ARG A 83 4.56 -5.59 -8.34
C ARG A 83 4.06 -4.41 -9.15
N PHE A 84 3.85 -3.27 -8.50
CA PHE A 84 3.45 -2.04 -9.18
C PHE A 84 4.52 -1.58 -10.18
N GLN A 85 5.79 -1.60 -9.80
CA GLN A 85 6.90 -1.26 -10.70
C GLN A 85 7.02 -2.24 -11.87
N GLN A 86 6.88 -3.54 -11.61
CA GLN A 86 6.93 -4.57 -12.65
C GLN A 86 5.76 -4.52 -13.63
N ALA A 87 4.60 -4.04 -13.19
CA ALA A 87 3.39 -3.94 -14.02
C ALA A 87 3.41 -2.75 -14.99
N GLN A 88 4.42 -1.89 -14.93
CA GLN A 88 4.55 -0.79 -15.88
C GLN A 88 4.85 -1.31 -17.28
N VAL A 89 4.26 -0.65 -18.29
CA VAL A 89 4.51 -0.99 -19.69
C VAL A 89 5.98 -0.72 -20.01
N GLN A 90 6.63 -1.70 -20.63
CA GLN A 90 7.98 -1.51 -21.14
C GLN A 90 7.94 -0.57 -22.35
N PRO A 91 8.78 0.48 -22.39
CA PRO A 91 8.86 1.42 -23.51
C PRO A 91 9.13 0.75 -24.86
#